data_AF-S6UUT0-F1
#
_entry.id   AF-S6UUT0-F1
#
_cell.length_a   1.000
_cell.length_b   1.000
_cell.length_c   1.000
_cell.angle_alpha   90.00
_cell.angle_beta   90.00
_cell.angle_gamma   90.00
#
_symmetry.space_group_name_H-M   'P 1'
#
loop_
_entity.id
_entity.type
_entity.pdbx_description
1 polymer ?
#
loop_
_entity_poly.entity_id
_entity_poly.type
_entity_poly.pdbx_seq_one_letter_code
_entity_poly.pdbx_strand_id
1 'polypeptide(L)'
;KAGSLARPFVPLEVEFRGRGELKNVGRMESAGVATWMTGEALFSGMYLNELLIRLLPAEDPHPAVFEHYAATLLALALGRPLEPLLRSFEWRLLDDLG
;
A
#
# COMPACT_ATOMS: atom_id res chain seq x y z
N LYS A 1 -0.11 25.57 2.81
CA LYS A 1 -1.28 24.67 2.93
C LYS A 1 -0.73 23.25 3.07
N ALA A 2 -0.92 22.59 4.21
CA ALA A 2 -0.56 21.18 4.33
C ALA A 2 -1.32 20.42 3.23
N GLY A 3 -0.61 19.73 2.33
CA GLY A 3 -1.24 18.87 1.34
C GLY A 3 -2.04 17.77 2.05
N SER A 4 -3.11 17.28 1.42
CA SER A 4 -3.96 16.21 1.96
C SER A 4 -3.13 15.04 2.53
N LEU A 5 -3.61 14.45 3.64
CA LEU A 5 -3.09 13.20 4.21
C LEU A 5 -3.32 12.01 3.27
N ALA A 6 -4.38 12.07 2.45
CA ALA A 6 -4.70 11.06 1.45
C ALA A 6 -3.75 11.15 0.26
N ARG A 7 -2.55 10.63 0.42
CA ARG A 7 -1.55 10.47 -0.63
C ARG A 7 -0.92 9.07 -0.54
N PRO A 8 -0.39 8.52 -1.64
CA PRO A 8 0.29 7.22 -1.61
C PRO A 8 1.45 7.19 -0.61
N PHE A 9 1.72 6.02 -0.07
CA PHE A 9 2.89 5.70 0.77
C PHE A 9 2.97 6.46 2.10
N VAL A 10 1.85 7.03 2.55
CA VAL A 10 1.68 7.53 3.93
C VAL A 10 0.86 6.49 4.69
N PRO A 11 1.38 5.90 5.78
CA PRO A 11 0.59 5.03 6.64
C PRO A 11 -0.54 5.83 7.29
N LEU A 12 -1.77 5.35 7.16
CA LEU A 12 -2.96 6.03 7.68
C LEU A 12 -3.77 5.09 8.57
N GLU A 13 -4.28 5.64 9.67
CA GLU A 13 -5.40 5.07 10.41
C GLU A 13 -6.67 5.78 9.94
N VAL A 14 -7.61 5.03 9.38
CA VAL A 14 -8.81 5.60 8.74
C VAL A 14 -10.06 4.92 9.27
N GLU A 15 -11.06 5.73 9.61
CA GLU A 15 -12.40 5.28 9.94
C GLU A 15 -13.33 5.60 8.76
N PHE A 16 -14.01 4.58 8.23
CA PHE A 16 -15.00 4.72 7.16
C PHE A 16 -16.42 4.48 7.69
N ARG A 17 -17.41 5.19 7.14
CA ARG A 17 -18.83 5.05 7.46
C ARG A 17 -19.68 5.00 6.20
N GLY A 18 -20.72 4.16 6.20
CA GLY A 18 -21.70 4.06 5.12
C GLY A 18 -21.92 2.62 4.65
N ARG A 19 -23.08 2.39 4.02
CA ARG A 19 -23.49 1.06 3.52
C ARG A 19 -23.31 0.86 2.01
N GLY A 20 -23.11 1.95 1.24
CA GLY A 20 -22.83 1.87 -0.19
C GLY A 20 -21.35 1.56 -0.46
N GLU A 21 -21.03 1.38 -1.74
CA GLU A 21 -19.65 1.20 -2.24
C GLU A 21 -18.75 2.39 -1.89
N LEU A 22 -19.26 3.62 -2.10
CA LEU A 22 -18.56 4.84 -1.71
C LEU A 22 -18.80 5.14 -0.23
N LYS A 23 -17.79 4.95 0.60
CA LYS A 23 -17.83 5.27 2.04
C LYS A 23 -17.48 6.74 2.29
N ASN A 24 -18.03 7.30 3.37
CA ASN A 24 -17.60 8.59 3.91
C ASN A 24 -16.43 8.37 4.87
N VAL A 25 -15.41 9.23 4.80
CA VAL A 25 -14.30 9.26 5.77
C VAL A 25 -14.77 9.96 7.05
N GLY A 26 -14.79 9.24 8.16
CA GLY A 26 -15.09 9.79 9.48
C GLY A 26 -13.86 10.40 10.14
N ARG A 27 -12.76 9.65 10.19
CA ARG A 27 -11.48 10.04 10.79
C ARG A 27 -10.33 9.58 9.89
N MET A 28 -9.28 10.39 9.78
CA MET A 28 -8.07 10.07 9.02
C MET A 28 -6.87 10.68 9.71
N GLU A 29 -5.98 9.83 10.21
CA GLU A 29 -4.80 10.21 10.98
C GLU A 29 -3.56 9.53 10.40
N SER A 30 -2.40 10.17 10.54
CA SER A 30 -1.12 9.56 10.15
C SER A 30 -0.74 8.50 11.18
N ALA A 31 -0.59 7.24 10.74
CA ALA A 31 -0.19 6.12 11.60
C ALA A 31 1.33 5.88 11.59
N GLY A 32 2.08 6.63 10.78
CA GLY A 32 3.52 6.48 10.66
C GLY A 32 4.16 7.56 9.81
N VAL A 33 5.42 7.34 9.45
CA VAL A 33 6.20 8.26 8.60
C VAL A 33 5.95 7.93 7.13
N ALA A 34 5.78 8.98 6.33
CA ALA A 34 5.69 8.85 4.88
C ALA A 34 6.94 8.17 4.31
N THR A 35 6.73 7.16 3.46
CA THR A 35 7.81 6.49 2.75
C THR A 35 8.11 7.25 1.47
N TRP A 36 9.21 8.02 1.48
CA TRP A 36 9.62 8.84 0.34
C TRP A 36 10.46 8.01 -0.64
N MET A 37 10.00 7.92 -1.88
CA MET A 37 10.68 7.23 -2.97
C MET A 37 10.78 8.14 -4.19
N THR A 38 11.81 7.94 -5.00
CA THR A 38 12.02 8.64 -6.28
C THR A 38 12.45 7.66 -7.36
N GLY A 39 12.38 8.07 -8.63
CA GLY A 39 12.82 7.25 -9.76
C GLY A 39 12.14 5.89 -9.83
N GLU A 40 12.91 4.85 -10.10
CA GLU A 40 12.41 3.48 -10.25
C GLU A 40 11.73 2.93 -9.00
N ALA A 41 12.19 3.31 -7.80
CA ALA A 41 11.55 2.90 -6.55
C ALA A 41 10.12 3.45 -6.43
N LEU A 42 9.90 4.70 -6.88
CA LEU A 42 8.57 5.31 -6.89
C LEU A 42 7.64 4.58 -7.86
N PHE A 43 8.10 4.31 -9.08
CA PHE A 43 7.32 3.55 -10.06
C PHE A 43 7.05 2.12 -9.60
N SER A 44 8.03 1.49 -8.94
CA SER A 44 7.88 0.16 -8.35
C SER A 44 6.81 0.14 -7.25
N GLY A 45 6.80 1.12 -6.34
CA GLY A 45 5.74 1.24 -5.34
C GLY A 45 4.36 1.45 -5.95
N MET A 46 4.26 2.23 -7.04
CA MET A 46 3.00 2.43 -7.77
C MET A 46 2.53 1.16 -8.48
N TYR A 47 3.45 0.36 -9.03
CA TYR A 47 3.16 -0.95 -9.59
C TYR A 47 2.55 -1.89 -8.54
N LEU A 48 3.10 -1.92 -7.31
CA LEU A 48 2.51 -2.71 -6.23
C LEU A 48 1.07 -2.27 -5.92
N ASN A 49 0.79 -0.96 -5.91
CA ASN A 49 -0.57 -0.44 -5.72
C ASN A 49 -1.52 -0.92 -6.83
N GLU A 50 -1.05 -0.90 -8.08
CA GLU A 50 -1.83 -1.34 -9.23
C GLU A 50 -2.19 -2.83 -9.16
N LEU A 51 -1.25 -3.68 -8.72
CA LEU A 51 -1.52 -5.10 -8.46
C LEU A 51 -2.61 -5.28 -7.40
N LEU A 52 -2.46 -4.60 -6.25
CA LEU A 52 -3.41 -4.70 -5.14
C LEU A 52 -4.83 -4.27 -5.57
N ILE A 53 -4.95 -3.16 -6.30
CA ILE A 53 -6.24 -2.65 -6.80
C ILE A 53 -6.89 -3.61 -7.81
N ARG A 54 -6.10 -4.30 -8.63
CA ARG A 54 -6.64 -5.19 -9.67
C ARG A 54 -6.98 -6.58 -9.17
N LEU A 55 -6.26 -7.07 -8.16
CA LEU A 55 -6.29 -8.47 -7.79
C LEU A 55 -7.02 -8.74 -6.49
N LEU A 56 -7.02 -7.80 -5.54
CA LEU A 56 -7.69 -8.01 -4.26
C LEU A 56 -9.19 -7.65 -4.35
N PRO A 57 -10.07 -8.48 -3.78
CA PRO A 57 -11.48 -8.13 -3.65
C PRO A 57 -11.68 -6.97 -2.66
N ALA A 58 -12.71 -6.16 -2.90
CA ALA A 58 -13.07 -5.09 -1.98
C ALA A 58 -13.65 -5.67 -0.67
N GLU A 59 -13.34 -5.01 0.45
CA GLU A 59 -13.83 -5.37 1.79
C GLU A 59 -13.41 -6.77 2.30
N ASP A 60 -12.34 -7.37 1.73
CA ASP A 60 -11.75 -8.63 2.21
C ASP A 60 -10.41 -8.41 2.93
N PRO A 61 -10.21 -8.92 4.16
CA PRO A 61 -9.01 -8.64 4.94
C PRO A 61 -7.81 -9.51 4.56
N HIS A 62 -6.72 -8.88 4.09
CA HIS A 62 -5.44 -9.52 3.78
C HIS A 62 -4.28 -8.97 4.66
N PRO A 63 -4.26 -9.25 5.98
CA PRO A 63 -3.30 -8.63 6.90
C PRO A 63 -1.83 -8.98 6.59
N ALA A 64 -1.54 -10.22 6.19
CA ALA A 64 -0.17 -10.64 5.86
C ALA A 64 0.36 -9.94 4.59
N VAL A 65 -0.49 -9.74 3.58
CA VAL A 65 -0.16 -8.97 2.38
C VAL A 65 0.07 -7.51 2.74
N PHE A 66 -0.76 -6.93 3.61
CA PHE A 66 -0.59 -5.55 4.08
C PHE A 66 0.74 -5.33 4.82
N GLU A 67 1.11 -6.23 5.74
CA GLU A 67 2.39 -6.17 6.44
C GLU A 67 3.58 -6.29 5.47
N HIS A 68 3.50 -7.21 4.50
CA HIS A 68 4.54 -7.41 3.50
C HIS A 68 4.65 -6.23 2.52
N TYR A 69 3.53 -5.60 2.16
CA TYR A 69 3.48 -4.38 1.38
C TYR A 69 4.24 -3.25 2.09
N ALA A 70 3.94 -3.00 3.36
CA ALA A 70 4.61 -1.96 4.15
C ALA A 70 6.13 -2.20 4.26
N ALA A 71 6.54 -3.45 4.50
CA ALA A 71 7.95 -3.83 4.53
C ALA A 71 8.65 -3.63 3.17
N THR A 72 7.95 -3.97 2.08
CA THR A 72 8.48 -3.82 0.71
C THR A 72 8.67 -2.34 0.36
N LEU A 73 7.71 -1.47 0.68
CA LEU A 73 7.84 -0.02 0.47
C LEU A 73 9.05 0.55 1.22
N LEU A 74 9.23 0.17 2.49
CA LEU A 74 10.37 0.62 3.28
C LEU A 74 11.69 0.16 2.64
N ALA A 75 11.77 -1.09 2.20
CA ALA A 75 12.97 -1.62 1.54
C ALA A 75 13.28 -0.92 0.21
N LEU A 76 12.25 -0.59 -0.58
CA LEU A 76 12.37 0.21 -1.81
C LEU A 76 12.91 1.62 -1.51
N ALA A 77 12.38 2.29 -0.48
CA ALA A 77 12.87 3.61 -0.08
C ALA A 77 14.30 3.60 0.45
N LEU A 78 14.74 2.48 1.04
CA LEU A 78 16.12 2.26 1.46
C LEU A 78 17.06 1.88 0.30
N GLY A 79 16.58 1.87 -0.95
CA GLY A 79 17.40 1.61 -2.14
C GLY A 79 17.86 0.17 -2.27
N ARG A 80 17.14 -0.79 -1.69
CA ARG A 80 17.42 -2.22 -1.87
C ARG A 80 17.09 -2.64 -3.31
N PRO A 81 17.71 -3.72 -3.83
CA PRO A 81 17.47 -4.17 -5.21
C PRO A 81 15.98 -4.37 -5.50
N LEU A 82 15.51 -3.77 -6.60
CA LEU A 82 14.09 -3.74 -6.97
C LEU A 82 13.55 -5.13 -7.28
N GLU A 83 14.19 -5.86 -8.20
CA GLU A 83 13.64 -7.12 -8.72
C GLU A 83 13.39 -8.18 -7.63
N PRO A 84 14.30 -8.43 -6.66
CA PRO A 84 14.03 -9.38 -5.60
C PRO A 84 12.86 -8.98 -4.69
N LEU A 85 12.73 -7.67 -4.41
CA LEU A 85 11.62 -7.15 -3.59
C LEU A 85 10.29 -7.30 -4.30
N LEU A 86 10.23 -6.88 -5.57
CA LEU A 86 9.04 -7.02 -6.40
C LEU A 86 8.63 -8.48 -6.54
N ARG A 87 9.58 -9.35 -6.88
CA ARG A 87 9.32 -10.78 -7.06
C ARG A 87 8.83 -11.44 -5.77
N SER A 88 9.44 -11.10 -4.63
CA SER A 88 8.99 -11.61 -3.34
C SER A 88 7.58 -11.15 -2.98
N PHE A 89 7.23 -9.91 -3.30
CA PHE A 89 5.88 -9.39 -3.09
C PHE A 89 4.85 -10.07 -3.99
N GLU A 90 5.15 -10.18 -5.29
CA GLU A 90 4.30 -10.86 -6.29
C GLU A 90 4.00 -12.30 -5.88
N TRP A 91 5.02 -13.07 -5.48
CA TRP A 91 4.82 -14.45 -5.05
C TRP A 91 3.93 -14.55 -3.81
N ARG A 92 4.12 -13.67 -2.83
CA ARG A 92 3.29 -13.67 -1.62
C ARG A 92 1.85 -13.26 -1.92
N LEU A 93 1.65 -12.32 -2.84
CA LEU A 93 0.31 -11.94 -3.30
C LEU A 93 -0.37 -13.10 -4.02
N LEU A 94 0.35 -13.82 -4.89
CA LEU A 94 -0.19 -15.00 -5.58
C LEU A 94 -0.53 -16.14 -4.61
N ASP A 95 0.34 -16.42 -3.64
CA ASP A 95 0.11 -17.45 -2.60
C ASP A 95 -1.12 -17.14 -1.75
N ASP A 96 -1.35 -15.86 -1.43
CA ASP A 96 -2.53 -15.40 -0.69
C ASP A 96 -3.83 -15.51 -1.50
N LEU A 97 -3.74 -15.41 -2.83
CA LEU A 97 -4.87 -15.55 -3.75
C LEU A 97 -5.25 -17.01 -4.06
N GLY A 98 -4.36 -17.97 -3.77
CA GLY A 98 -4.56 -19.41 -4.02
C GLY A 98 -3.99 -19.89 -5.35
#